data_AF-A0A3D4W585-F1
#
_entry.id   AF-A0A3D4W585-F1
#
_cell.length_a   1.000
_cell.length_b   1.000
_cell.length_c   1.000
_cell.angle_alpha   90.00
_cell.angle_beta   90.00
_cell.angle_gamma   90.00
#
_symmetry.space_group_name_H-M   'P 1'
#
loop_
_entity.id
_entity.type
_entity.pdbx_description
1 polymer ?
#
loop_
_entity_poly.entity_id
_entity_poly.type
_entity_poly.pdbx_seq_one_letter_code
_entity_poly.pdbx_strand_id
1 'polypeptide(L)' 'GDDQWSNMLGGTELIRRKLGKDAYAMTITLLTDSQGKKMGKTAGNAVWLDPNKTSPFEFYQYWRNVGDADVMKCIRMLT' A
#
# COMPACT_ATOMS: atom_id res chain seq x y z
N GLY A 1 3.90 3.11 3.77
CA GLY A 1 2.63 3.85 3.84
C GLY A 1 2.75 4.92 4.90
N ASP A 2 1.71 5.71 5.11
CA ASP A 2 1.68 6.79 6.10
C ASP A 2 2.01 6.31 7.53
N ASP A 3 1.76 5.03 7.81
CA ASP A 3 2.10 4.35 9.06
C ASP A 3 3.61 4.28 9.37
N GLN A 4 4.48 4.51 8.38
CA GLN A 4 5.94 4.43 8.54
C GLN A 4 6.62 5.78 8.72
N TRP A 5 5.87 6.89 8.73
CA TRP A 5 6.46 8.24 8.70
C TRP A 5 7.47 8.50 9.83
N SER A 6 7.11 8.17 11.08
CA SER A 6 7.98 8.36 12.24
C SER A 6 9.28 7.54 12.13
N ASN A 7 9.18 6.30 11.66
CA ASN A 7 10.33 5.42 11.47
C ASN A 7 11.29 6.00 10.41
N MET A 8 10.74 6.53 9.32
CA MET A 8 11.54 7.14 8.25
C MET A 8 12.25 8.42 8.71
N LEU A 9 11.57 9.28 9.47
CA LEU A 9 12.20 10.47 10.07
C LEU A 9 13.31 10.10 11.07
N GLY A 10 13.13 9.02 11.83
CA GLY A 10 14.19 8.45 12.65
C GLY A 10 15.42 8.07 11.83
N GLY A 11 15.21 7.49 10.65
CA GLY A 11 16.27 7.16 9.69
C GLY A 11 16.99 8.40 9.13
N THR A 12 16.24 9.44 8.74
CA THR A 12 16.86 10.68 8.23
C THR A 12 17.71 11.36 9.29
N GLU A 13 17.25 11.39 10.54
CA GLU A 13 18.00 11.95 11.67
C GLU A 13 19.26 11.13 11.98
N LEU A 14 19.18 9.80 11.89
CA LEU A 14 20.34 8.93 12.07
C LEU A 14 21.42 9.19 11.02
N ILE A 15 21.02 9.32 9.74
CA ILE A 15 21.94 9.63 8.63
C ILE A 15 22.62 10.98 8.86
N ARG A 16 21.85 12.00 9.24
CA ARG A 16 22.37 13.33 9.57
C ARG A 16 23.41 13.26 10.69
N ARG A 17 23.14 12.54 11.77
CA ARG A 17 24.05 12.44 12.92
C ARG A 17 25.32 11.63 12.64
N LYS A 18 25.20 10.53 11.89
CA LYS A 18 26.32 9.60 11.67
C LYS A 18 27.21 9.99 10.50
N LEU A 19 26.61 10.53 9.44
CA LEU A 19 27.29 10.80 8.17
C LEU A 19 27.37 12.29 7.83
N GLY A 20 26.64 13.16 8.56
CA GLY A 20 26.60 14.59 8.25
C GLY A 20 25.95 14.91 6.91
N LYS A 21 25.10 14.00 6.39
CA LYS A 21 24.45 14.12 5.08
C LYS A 21 22.95 14.27 5.22
N ASP A 22 22.33 14.87 4.20
CA ASP A 22 20.89 14.96 4.09
C ASP A 22 20.28 13.66 3.54
N ALA A 23 19.07 13.37 4.00
CA ALA A 23 18.25 12.28 3.52
C ALA A 23 16.79 12.72 3.51
N TYR A 24 16.02 12.23 2.55
CA TYR A 24 14.63 12.61 2.34
C TYR A 24 13.73 11.38 2.50
N ALA A 25 12.52 11.63 2.98
CA ALA A 25 11.49 10.62 3.19
C ALA A 25 10.21 11.05 2.48
N MET A 26 9.52 10.09 1.88
CA MET A 26 8.21 10.27 1.28
C MET A 26 7.35 9.06 1.61
N THR A 27 6.11 9.29 2.01
CA THR A 27 5.12 8.23 2.15
C THR A 27 4.27 8.11 0.89
N ILE A 28 3.69 6.93 0.71
CA ILE A 28 2.67 6.69 -0.31
C ILE A 28 1.30 6.68 0.37
N THR A 29 0.31 7.26 -0.31
CA THR A 29 -1.08 7.24 0.13
C THR A 29 -1.58 5.81 0.24
N LEU A 30 -2.35 5.53 1.29
CA LEU A 30 -2.97 4.23 1.48
C LEU A 30 -4.02 3.94 0.39
N LEU A 31 -4.00 2.71 -0.14
CA LEU A 31 -5.03 2.24 -1.04
C LEU A 31 -6.31 1.94 -0.23
N THR A 32 -7.32 2.78 -0.44
CA THR A 32 -8.63 2.70 0.19
C THR A 32 -9.73 2.68 -0.86
N ASP A 33 -10.87 2.05 -0.54
CA ASP A 33 -12.08 2.12 -1.35
C ASP A 33 -12.79 3.48 -1.17
N SER A 34 -13.89 3.67 -1.90
CA SER A 34 -14.67 4.91 -1.90
C SER A 34 -15.32 5.21 -0.55
N GLN A 35 -15.40 4.21 0.34
CA GLN A 35 -15.93 4.31 1.71
C GLN A 35 -14.80 4.55 2.74
N GLY A 36 -13.55 4.68 2.28
CA GLY A 36 -12.38 4.92 3.13
C GLY A 36 -11.83 3.66 3.80
N LYS A 37 -12.35 2.46 3.48
CA LYS A 37 -11.86 1.20 4.04
C LYS A 37 -10.62 0.73 3.29
N LYS A 38 -9.65 0.20 4.02
CA LYS A 38 -8.41 -0.36 3.43
C LYS A 38 -8.74 -1.52 2.50
N MET A 39 -8.33 -1.41 1.24
CA MET A 39 -8.48 -2.49 0.26
C MET A 39 -7.52 -3.65 0.61
N GLY A 40 -7.90 -4.88 0.26
CA GLY A 40 -7.11 -6.08 0.54
C GLY A 40 -7.06 -6.52 2.02
N LYS A 41 -7.76 -5.83 2.93
CA LYS A 41 -7.87 -6.17 4.36
C LYS A 41 -9.31 -6.18 4.88
N THR A 42 -10.29 -6.35 4.00
CA THR A 42 -11.68 -6.55 4.42
C THR A 42 -11.77 -7.75 5.37
N ALA A 43 -12.38 -7.52 6.53
CA ALA A 43 -12.57 -8.49 7.61
C ALA A 43 -12.90 -9.89 7.07
N GLY A 44 -11.92 -10.79 7.11
CA GLY A 44 -12.06 -12.20 6.72
C GLY A 44 -11.14 -12.65 5.59
N ASN A 45 -10.97 -11.88 4.51
CA ASN A 45 -10.32 -12.35 3.28
C ASN A 45 -9.26 -11.36 2.79
N ALA A 46 -8.05 -11.49 3.31
CA ALA A 46 -6.89 -10.82 2.74
C ALA A 46 -6.59 -11.41 1.36
N VAL A 47 -6.24 -10.55 0.40
CA VAL A 47 -5.78 -10.95 -0.93
C VAL A 47 -4.27 -11.15 -0.86
N TRP A 48 -3.83 -12.40 -0.87
CA TRP A 48 -2.43 -12.75 -0.72
C TRP A 48 -1.72 -12.74 -2.07
N LEU A 49 -0.41 -12.47 -2.04
CA LEU A 49 0.46 -12.64 -3.21
C LEU A 49 0.98 -14.08 -3.34
N ASP A 50 0.90 -14.86 -2.27
CA ASP A 50 1.27 -16.27 -2.26
C ASP A 50 0.17 -17.09 -2.98
N PRO A 51 0.50 -17.78 -4.09
CA PRO A 51 -0.48 -18.54 -4.87
C PRO A 51 -1.13 -19.68 -4.09
N ASN A 52 -0.51 -20.13 -2.99
CA ASN A 52 -1.09 -21.17 -2.12
C ASN A 52 -2.12 -20.62 -1.13
N LYS A 53 -2.19 -19.29 -0.97
CA LYS A 53 -3.15 -18.60 -0.09
C LYS A 53 -4.23 -17.85 -0.86
N THR A 54 -3.93 -17.42 -2.08
CA THR A 54 -4.89 -16.85 -3.02
C THR A 54 -4.45 -17.30 -4.40
N SER A 55 -5.26 -18.13 -5.05
CA SER A 55 -4.92 -18.63 -6.38
C SER A 55 -4.80 -17.48 -7.38
N PRO A 56 -4.00 -17.62 -8.46
CA PRO A 56 -3.93 -16.59 -9.50
C PRO A 56 -5.30 -16.20 -10.08
N PHE A 57 -6.22 -17.17 -10.15
CA PHE A 57 -7.59 -16.92 -10.58
C PHE A 57 -8.36 -16.04 -9.59
N GLU A 58 -8.33 -16.35 -8.29
CA GLU A 58 -8.99 -15.54 -7.26
C GLU A 58 -8.38 -14.13 -7.16
N PHE A 59 -7.06 -14.03 -7.29
CA PHE A 59 -6.36 -12.74 -7.32
C PHE A 59 -6.84 -11.89 -8.50
N TYR A 60 -6.94 -12.46 -9.70
CA TYR A 60 -7.49 -11.77 -10.87
C TYR A 60 -8.95 -11.35 -10.64
N GLN A 61 -9.79 -12.26 -10.13
CA GLN A 61 -11.20 -11.98 -9.88
C GLN A 61 -11.40 -10.83 -8.87
N TYR A 62 -10.53 -10.73 -7.85
CA TYR A 62 -10.58 -9.61 -6.91
C TYR A 62 -10.44 -8.26 -7.62
N TRP A 63 -9.40 -8.08 -8.42
CA TRP A 63 -9.15 -6.82 -9.12
C TRP A 63 -10.15 -6.55 -10.24
N ARG A 64 -10.61 -7.58 -10.94
CA ARG A 64 -11.64 -7.45 -11.98
C ARG A 64 -12.96 -6.92 -11.43
N ASN A 65 -13.26 -7.19 -10.16
CA ASN A 65 -14.50 -6.82 -9.49
C ASN A 65 -14.41 -5.52 -8.67
N VAL A 66 -13.32 -4.76 -8.79
CA VAL A 66 -13.23 -3.40 -8.20
C VAL A 66 -14.30 -2.51 -8.83
N GLY A 67 -15.05 -1.78 -8.01
CA GLY A 67 -16.13 -0.92 -8.46
C GLY A 67 -15.65 0.29 -9.27
N ASP A 68 -16.53 0.84 -10.11
CA ASP A 68 -16.22 1.93 -11.04
C ASP A 68 -15.67 3.19 -10.34
N ALA A 69 -16.13 3.47 -9.11
CA ALA A 69 -15.65 4.61 -8.33
C ALA A 69 -14.17 4.48 -7.90
N ASP A 70 -13.68 3.25 -7.79
CA ASP A 70 -12.35 2.93 -7.24
C ASP A 70 -11.36 2.45 -8.31
N VAL A 71 -11.85 1.98 -9.46
CA VAL A 71 -11.01 1.35 -10.50
C VAL A 71 -9.94 2.30 -11.03
N MET A 72 -10.29 3.57 -11.29
CA MET A 72 -9.32 4.56 -11.79
C MET A 72 -8.23 4.89 -10.77
N LYS A 73 -8.57 4.90 -9.48
CA LYS A 73 -7.59 5.06 -8.40
C LYS A 73 -6.64 3.87 -8.35
N CYS A 74 -7.19 2.65 -8.46
CA CYS A 74 -6.40 1.43 -8.47
C CYS A 74 -5.42 1.40 -9.65
N ILE A 75 -5.88 1.73 -10.86
CA ILE A 75 -5.03 1.82 -12.07
C ILE A 75 -3.88 2.81 -11.83
N ARG A 76 -4.18 4.04 -11.42
CA ARG A 76 -3.15 5.08 -11.18
C ARG A 76 -2.10 4.70 -10.13
N MET A 77 -2.42 3.78 -9.21
CA MET A 77 -1.52 3.38 -8.12
C MET A 77 -0.77 2.09 -8.40
N LEU A 78 -1.28 1.20 -9.26
CA LEU A 78 -0.81 -0.17 -9.41
C LEU A 78 -0.31 -0.51 -10.83
N THR A 79 -0.45 0.40 -11.80
CA THR A 79 0.06 0.26 -13.18
C THR A 79 0.86 1.48 -13.59
#